data_AF-L7KIL9-F1
#
_entry.id   AF-L7KIL9-F1
#
_cell.length_a   1.000
_cell.length_b   1.000
_cell.length_c   1.000
_cell.angle_alpha   90.00
_cell.angle_beta   90.00
_cell.angle_gamma   90.00
#
_symmetry.space_group_name_H-M   'P 1'
#
loop_
_entity.id
_entity.type
_entity.pdbx_description
1 polymer ?
#
loop_
_entity_poly.entity_id
_entity_poly.type
_entity_poly.pdbx_seq_one_letter_code
_entity_poly.pdbx_strand_id
1 'polypeptide(L)'
;MSPSDLVPDFVTKTADSIYGVLRFGVDPDEITSMATCWRTQGSAVADIELGALSAATGSESSVVAALHSAHSAASPTLASVATRLRTLGNHLQTFNDSTTAGDASAAASLRSLVER
;
A
#
# COMPACT_ATOMS: atom_id res chain seq x y z
N MET A 1 -2.40 4.81 -33.57
CA MET A 1 -1.07 4.18 -33.58
C MET A 1 -0.69 3.97 -32.14
N SER A 2 -0.71 2.74 -31.66
CA SER A 2 -0.30 2.41 -30.29
C SER A 2 1.23 2.48 -30.18
N PRO A 3 1.80 2.78 -29.01
CA PRO A 3 3.26 2.79 -28.80
C PRO A 3 3.95 1.48 -29.22
N SER A 4 3.23 0.37 -29.21
CA SER A 4 3.64 -0.94 -29.74
C SER A 4 3.93 -0.96 -31.25
N ASP A 5 3.35 -0.03 -32.01
CA ASP A 5 3.49 0.02 -33.48
C ASP A 5 4.80 0.70 -33.92
N LEU A 6 5.55 1.29 -32.98
CA LEU A 6 6.80 2.03 -33.20
C LEU A 6 8.05 1.24 -32.81
N VAL A 7 7.89 0.07 -32.19
CA VAL A 7 9.00 -0.76 -31.71
C VAL A 7 9.36 -1.78 -32.79
N PRO A 8 10.61 -1.83 -33.28
CA PRO A 8 11.02 -2.84 -34.24
C PRO A 8 10.75 -4.26 -33.72
N ASP A 9 10.15 -5.12 -34.54
CA ASP A 9 9.75 -6.49 -34.19
C ASP A 9 10.84 -7.30 -33.46
N PHE A 10 12.12 -7.07 -33.79
CA PHE A 10 13.22 -7.76 -33.15
C PHE A 10 13.40 -7.35 -31.68
N VAL A 11 13.15 -6.08 -31.33
CA VAL A 11 13.21 -5.59 -29.95
C VAL A 11 12.10 -6.24 -29.13
N THR A 12 10.88 -6.30 -29.67
CA THR A 12 9.72 -6.91 -29.02
C THR A 12 9.91 -8.42 -28.81
N LYS A 13 10.41 -9.14 -29.82
CA LYS A 13 10.70 -10.58 -29.71
C LYS A 13 11.86 -10.88 -28.77
N THR A 14 12.91 -10.06 -28.77
CA THR A 14 14.07 -10.24 -27.89
C THR A 14 13.68 -9.95 -26.44
N ALA A 15 12.87 -8.91 -26.22
CA ALA A 15 12.27 -8.58 -24.93
C ALA A 15 11.42 -9.73 -24.36
N ASP A 16 10.45 -10.23 -25.14
CA ASP A 16 9.59 -11.34 -24.71
C ASP A 16 10.38 -12.62 -24.43
N SER A 17 11.43 -12.89 -25.21
CA SER A 17 12.30 -14.05 -25.03
C SER A 17 13.19 -13.97 -23.79
N ILE A 18 13.62 -12.77 -23.39
CA ILE A 18 14.55 -12.59 -22.25
C ILE A 18 13.77 -12.36 -20.94
N TYR A 19 12.66 -11.63 -21.00
CA TYR A 19 11.96 -11.11 -19.82
C TYR A 19 10.51 -11.61 -19.69
N GLY A 20 9.96 -12.34 -20.67
CA GLY A 20 8.51 -12.51 -20.80
C GLY A 20 7.82 -11.19 -21.17
N VAL A 21 6.51 -11.06 -20.91
CA VAL A 21 5.79 -9.80 -21.13
C VAL A 21 6.50 -8.68 -20.36
N LEU A 22 7.21 -7.81 -21.06
CA LEU A 22 7.86 -6.63 -20.47
C LEU A 22 6.78 -5.68 -19.94
N ARG A 23 6.49 -5.77 -18.65
CA ARG A 23 5.87 -4.67 -17.90
C ARG A 23 6.99 -3.80 -17.35
N PHE A 24 7.31 -2.73 -18.07
CA PHE A 24 8.05 -1.63 -17.46
C PHE A 24 7.10 -0.91 -16.49
N GLY A 25 7.41 -0.94 -15.20
CA GLY A 25 6.63 -0.26 -14.16
C GLY A 25 5.98 -1.22 -13.16
N VAL A 26 5.29 -0.63 -12.17
CA VAL A 26 4.48 -1.37 -11.20
C VAL A 26 3.03 -1.28 -11.67
N ASP A 27 2.26 -2.37 -11.58
CA ASP A 27 0.86 -2.37 -12.00
C ASP A 27 0.04 -1.44 -11.07
N PRO A 28 -0.63 -0.40 -11.59
CA PRO A 28 -1.42 0.52 -10.78
C PRO A 28 -2.51 -0.19 -9.96
N ASP A 29 -3.09 -1.26 -10.48
CA ASP A 29 -4.14 -2.01 -9.80
C ASP A 29 -3.56 -2.82 -8.62
N GLU A 30 -2.33 -3.32 -8.76
CA GLU A 30 -1.61 -3.97 -7.67
C GLU A 30 -1.28 -2.98 -6.55
N ILE A 31 -0.83 -1.76 -6.88
CA ILE A 31 -0.55 -0.72 -5.88
C ILE A 31 -1.83 -0.31 -5.16
N THR A 32 -2.92 -0.07 -5.89
CA THR A 32 -4.21 0.31 -5.29
C THR A 32 -4.78 -0.81 -4.42
N SER A 33 -4.62 -2.08 -4.84
CA SER A 33 -5.01 -3.24 -4.04
C SER A 33 -4.19 -3.33 -2.75
N MET A 34 -2.86 -3.16 -2.82
CA MET A 34 -1.98 -3.16 -1.65
C MET A 34 -2.30 -2.00 -0.69
N ALA A 35 -2.49 -0.79 -1.24
CA ALA A 35 -2.86 0.40 -0.48
C ALA A 35 -4.17 0.21 0.29
N THR A 36 -5.17 -0.40 -0.36
CA THR A 36 -6.46 -0.73 0.25
C THR A 36 -6.30 -1.79 1.33
N CYS A 37 -5.54 -2.85 1.05
CA CYS A 37 -5.23 -3.90 2.00
C CYS A 37 -4.62 -3.34 3.29
N TRP A 38 -3.60 -2.48 3.18
CA TRP A 38 -2.94 -1.87 4.35
C TRP A 38 -3.88 -0.96 5.14
N ARG A 39 -4.72 -0.15 4.48
CA ARG A 39 -5.72 0.66 5.19
C ARG A 39 -6.73 -0.22 5.94
N THR A 40 -7.20 -1.30 5.32
CA THR A 40 -8.13 -2.26 5.92
C THR A 40 -7.51 -2.95 7.11
N GLN A 41 -6.28 -3.45 6.98
CA GLN A 41 -5.54 -4.07 8.09
C GLN A 41 -5.28 -3.06 9.22
N GLY A 42 -4.95 -1.81 8.88
CA GLY A 42 -4.81 -0.75 9.88
C GLY A 42 -6.11 -0.47 10.65
N SER A 43 -7.27 -0.52 9.99
CA SER A 43 -8.58 -0.49 10.67
C SER A 43 -8.76 -1.69 11.59
N ALA A 44 -8.53 -2.90 11.08
CA ALA A 44 -8.70 -4.13 11.85
C ALA A 44 -7.81 -4.17 13.10
N VAL A 45 -6.58 -3.66 13.03
CA VAL A 45 -5.68 -3.54 14.18
C VAL A 45 -6.18 -2.50 15.19
N ALA A 46 -6.73 -1.37 14.72
CA ALA A 46 -7.31 -0.35 15.61
C ALA A 46 -8.55 -0.85 16.35
N ASP A 47 -9.30 -1.77 15.75
CA ASP A 47 -10.55 -2.32 16.28
C ASP A 47 -10.32 -3.49 17.27
N ILE A 48 -9.07 -3.84 17.57
CA ILE A 48 -8.76 -4.85 18.59
C ILE A 48 -9.16 -4.32 19.97
N GLU A 49 -10.23 -4.90 20.52
CA GLU A 49 -10.80 -4.49 21.80
C GLU A 49 -9.99 -5.01 22.98
N LEU A 50 -9.41 -4.10 23.76
CA LEU A 50 -8.67 -4.41 24.99
C LEU A 50 -9.41 -3.98 26.27
N GLY A 51 -10.62 -3.42 26.18
CA GLY A 51 -11.35 -2.88 27.32
C GLY A 51 -11.61 -3.90 28.43
N ALA A 52 -11.75 -5.19 28.09
CA ALA A 52 -11.91 -6.25 29.08
C ALA A 52 -10.69 -6.37 30.02
N LEU A 53 -9.48 -6.05 29.54
CA LEU A 53 -8.26 -6.10 30.34
C LEU A 53 -8.20 -4.97 31.36
N SER A 54 -8.67 -3.77 31.01
CA SER A 54 -8.69 -2.60 31.90
C SER A 54 -9.88 -2.58 32.86
N ALA A 55 -10.95 -3.32 32.54
CA ALA A 55 -12.14 -3.47 33.38
C ALA A 55 -12.01 -4.59 34.44
N ALA A 56 -10.89 -5.31 34.48
CA ALA A 56 -10.67 -6.39 35.43
C ALA A 56 -10.71 -5.86 36.88
N THR A 57 -11.38 -6.60 37.78
CA THR A 57 -11.51 -6.22 39.19
C THR A 57 -11.05 -7.36 40.10
N GLY A 58 -10.60 -7.00 41.30
CA GLY A 58 -10.12 -7.94 42.32
C GLY A 58 -9.10 -7.27 43.22
N SER A 59 -9.47 -7.05 44.49
CA SER A 59 -8.61 -6.39 45.46
C SER A 59 -7.31 -7.17 45.66
N GLU A 60 -6.18 -6.48 45.61
CA GLU A 60 -4.83 -7.03 45.86
C GLU A 60 -4.42 -8.19 44.94
N SER A 61 -5.11 -8.38 43.81
CA SER A 61 -4.78 -9.43 42.85
C SER A 61 -3.63 -9.01 41.94
N SER A 62 -2.51 -9.73 42.02
CA SER A 62 -1.38 -9.58 41.10
C SER A 62 -1.78 -9.86 39.64
N VAL A 63 -2.78 -10.73 39.42
CA VAL A 63 -3.34 -11.01 38.09
C VAL A 63 -4.06 -9.78 37.54
N VAL A 64 -4.86 -9.09 38.35
CA VAL A 64 -5.56 -7.85 37.91
C VAL A 64 -4.55 -6.77 37.55
N ALA A 65 -3.50 -6.60 38.37
CA ALA A 65 -2.41 -5.69 38.06
C ALA A 65 -1.70 -6.05 36.74
N ALA A 66 -1.47 -7.34 36.48
CA ALA A 66 -0.88 -7.81 35.22
C ALA A 66 -1.79 -7.54 34.01
N LEU A 67 -3.12 -7.71 34.14
CA LEU A 67 -4.08 -7.40 33.07
C LEU A 67 -4.10 -5.91 32.75
N HIS A 68 -4.09 -5.03 33.75
CA HIS A 68 -3.99 -3.59 33.55
C HIS A 68 -2.67 -3.19 32.87
N SER A 69 -1.56 -3.80 33.26
CA SER A 69 -0.25 -3.57 32.63
C SER A 69 -0.24 -4.01 31.16
N ALA A 70 -0.81 -5.19 30.87
CA ALA A 70 -0.96 -5.67 29.50
C ALA A 70 -1.79 -4.71 28.64
N HIS A 71 -2.92 -4.22 29.15
CA HIS A 71 -3.70 -3.17 28.48
C HIS A 71 -2.85 -1.92 28.22
N SER A 72 -2.19 -1.39 29.25
CA SER A 72 -1.39 -0.16 29.14
C SER A 72 -0.24 -0.28 28.14
N ALA A 73 0.36 -1.46 28.00
CA ALA A 73 1.44 -1.70 27.05
C ALA A 73 0.93 -1.94 25.61
N ALA A 74 -0.16 -2.68 25.47
CA ALA A 74 -0.69 -3.09 24.16
C ALA A 74 -1.42 -1.96 23.43
N SER A 75 -2.23 -1.15 24.14
CA SER A 75 -3.04 -0.08 23.54
C SER A 75 -2.23 0.92 22.68
N PRO A 76 -1.14 1.55 23.16
CA PRO A 76 -0.36 2.48 22.32
C PRO A 76 0.34 1.77 21.15
N THR A 77 0.70 0.49 21.34
CA THR A 77 1.36 -0.31 20.29
C THR A 77 0.39 -0.58 19.14
N LEU A 78 -0.84 -1.02 19.44
CA LEU A 78 -1.89 -1.24 18.44
C LEU A 78 -2.24 0.05 17.69
N ALA A 79 -2.41 1.16 18.42
CA ALA A 79 -2.67 2.47 17.83
C ALA A 79 -1.55 2.90 16.87
N SER A 80 -0.29 2.68 17.25
CA SER A 80 0.88 2.97 16.42
C SER A 80 0.92 2.13 15.14
N VAL A 81 0.71 0.81 15.26
CA VAL A 81 0.69 -0.10 14.10
C VAL A 81 -0.46 0.25 13.15
N ALA A 82 -1.66 0.46 13.68
CA ALA A 82 -2.82 0.87 12.90
C ALA A 82 -2.57 2.16 12.11
N THR A 83 -1.98 3.16 12.77
CA THR A 83 -1.61 4.44 12.15
C THR A 83 -0.60 4.24 11.04
N ARG A 84 0.47 3.46 11.29
CA ARG A 84 1.52 3.21 10.29
C ARG A 84 0.98 2.50 9.05
N LEU A 85 0.14 1.48 9.22
CA LEU A 85 -0.48 0.76 8.10
C LEU A 85 -1.36 1.69 7.25
N ARG A 86 -2.19 2.52 7.88
CA ARG A 86 -3.02 3.51 7.18
C ARG A 86 -2.17 4.54 6.44
N THR A 87 -1.14 5.09 7.09
CA THR A 87 -0.22 6.06 6.49
C THR A 87 0.51 5.47 5.29
N LEU A 88 1.03 4.24 5.41
CA LEU A 88 1.68 3.55 4.30
C LEU A 88 0.71 3.33 3.13
N GLY A 89 -0.53 2.92 3.40
CA GLY A 89 -1.55 2.77 2.37
C GLY A 89 -1.88 4.09 1.66
N ASN A 90 -1.91 5.20 2.40
CA ASN A 90 -2.09 6.53 1.81
C ASN A 90 -0.90 6.94 0.94
N HIS A 91 0.33 6.72 1.40
CA HIS A 91 1.53 7.00 0.61
C HIS A 91 1.60 6.19 -0.68
N LEU A 92 1.25 4.89 -0.64
CA LEU A 92 1.16 4.07 -1.85
C LEU A 92 0.14 4.61 -2.84
N GLN A 93 -1.04 5.04 -2.38
CA GLN A 93 -2.05 5.62 -3.26
C GLN A 93 -1.53 6.92 -3.91
N THR A 94 -0.95 7.82 -3.11
CA THR A 94 -0.36 9.07 -3.63
C THR A 94 0.75 8.80 -4.65
N PHE A 95 1.59 7.80 -4.41
CA PHE A 95 2.62 7.36 -5.34
C PHE A 95 2.00 6.88 -6.67
N ASN A 96 0.94 6.07 -6.60
CA ASN A 96 0.25 5.56 -7.79
C ASN A 96 -0.36 6.67 -8.63
N ASP A 97 -1.07 7.60 -7.98
CA ASP A 97 -1.73 8.74 -8.63
C ASP A 97 -0.69 9.64 -9.31
N SER A 98 0.43 9.90 -8.63
CA SER A 98 1.52 10.74 -9.15
C SER A 98 2.22 10.10 -10.36
N THR A 99 2.46 8.78 -10.30
CA THR A 99 3.10 8.04 -11.39
C THR A 99 2.20 7.99 -12.62
N THR A 100 0.92 7.68 -12.42
CA THR A 100 -0.08 7.64 -13.50
C THR A 100 -0.21 9.01 -14.19
N ALA A 101 -0.25 10.10 -13.42
CA ALA A 101 -0.30 11.44 -13.97
C ALA A 101 1.00 11.80 -14.73
N GLY A 102 2.15 11.41 -14.19
CA GLY A 102 3.45 11.58 -14.83
C GLY A 102 3.55 10.88 -16.19
N ASP A 103 3.14 9.61 -16.24
CA ASP A 103 3.16 8.80 -17.46
C ASP A 103 2.21 9.37 -18.52
N ALA A 104 1.00 9.78 -18.12
CA ALA A 104 0.06 10.42 -19.03
C ALA A 104 0.61 11.72 -19.65
N SER A 105 1.29 12.54 -18.83
CA SER A 105 1.93 13.79 -19.26
C SER A 105 3.10 13.54 -20.22
N ALA A 106 3.95 12.57 -19.91
CA ALA A 106 5.06 12.17 -20.78
C ALA A 106 4.56 11.62 -22.12
N ALA A 107 3.54 10.76 -22.11
CA ALA A 107 2.93 10.22 -23.31
C ALA A 107 2.28 11.31 -24.18
N ALA A 108 1.64 12.31 -23.58
CA ALA A 108 1.10 13.46 -24.30
C ALA A 108 2.20 14.29 -24.97
N SER A 109 3.30 14.54 -24.25
CA SER A 109 4.47 15.27 -24.76
C SER A 109 5.08 14.55 -25.97
N LEU A 110 5.29 13.23 -25.87
CA LEU A 110 5.80 12.42 -26.99
C LEU A 110 4.87 12.44 -28.20
N ARG A 111 3.55 12.31 -28.01
CA ARG A 111 2.58 12.40 -29.11
C ARG A 111 2.65 13.75 -29.85
N SER A 112 2.77 14.84 -29.11
CA SER A 112 2.90 16.18 -29.70
C SER A 112 4.17 16.38 -30.54
N LEU A 113 5.24 15.61 -30.29
CA LEU A 113 6.45 15.64 -31.10
C LEU A 113 6.28 14.89 -32.43
N VAL A 114 5.46 13.84 -32.45
CA VAL A 114 5.18 13.03 -33.66
C VAL A 114 4.22 13.75 -34.60
N GLU A 115 3.34 14.61 -34.06
CA GLU A 115 2.37 15.40 -34.83
C GLU A 115 2.97 16.67 -35.47
N ARG A 116 4.27 16.92 -35.27
CA ARG A 116 5.03 18.02 -35.88
C ARG A 116 5.82 17.56 -37.10
#